data_AF-A0A1V1TC21-F1
#
_entry.id   AF-A0A1V1TC21-F1
#
_cell.length_a   1.000
_cell.length_b   1.000
_cell.length_c   1.000
_cell.angle_alpha   90.00
_cell.angle_beta   90.00
_cell.angle_gamma   90.00
#
_symmetry.space_group_name_H-M   'P 1'
#
loop_
_entity.id
_entity.type
_entity.pdbx_description
1 polymer ?
#
loop_
_entity_poly.entity_id
_entity_poly.type
_entity_poly.pdbx_seq_one_letter_code
_entity_poly.pdbx_strand_id
1 'polypeptide(L)'
;MAPSFVSPRASLRFSTYSTTAPSLAPTMRTTDSAHAEIRVIESGLARMENKALSKQRVVLSEEKTANLSKLALGAKLDRALDRRMTSQDAEMRPRKPSLSEKEKEEQ
;
A
#
# COMPACT_ATOMS: atom_id res chain seq x y z
N MET A 1 -26.55 71.32 15.24
CA MET A 1 -27.50 70.34 14.66
C MET A 1 -26.89 69.85 13.34
N ALA A 2 -26.68 68.57 13.03
CA ALA A 2 -27.07 67.28 13.61
C ALA A 2 -26.00 66.22 13.24
N PRO A 3 -25.81 65.12 14.02
CA PRO A 3 -24.89 64.04 13.65
C PRO A 3 -25.53 63.11 12.60
N SER A 4 -24.88 62.93 11.45
CA SER A 4 -25.29 61.95 10.43
C SER A 4 -24.86 60.55 10.85
N PHE A 5 -25.84 59.65 10.97
CA PHE A 5 -25.68 58.24 11.32
C PHE A 5 -24.73 57.51 10.35
N VAL A 6 -23.70 56.87 10.89
CA VAL A 6 -22.85 55.93 10.15
C VAL A 6 -23.69 54.69 9.84
N SER A 7 -24.13 54.56 8.59
CA SER A 7 -24.73 53.32 8.08
C SER A 7 -23.63 52.30 7.82
N PRO A 8 -23.62 51.12 8.47
CA PRO A 8 -22.69 50.06 8.10
C PRO A 8 -23.23 49.45 6.82
N ARG A 9 -22.76 49.94 5.66
CA ARG A 9 -22.95 49.23 4.40
C ARG A 9 -22.11 47.96 4.48
N ALA A 10 -22.66 46.92 5.09
CA ALA A 10 -22.16 45.56 5.02
C ALA A 10 -22.30 45.09 3.56
N SER A 11 -21.37 45.50 2.70
CA SER A 11 -21.23 44.89 1.38
C SER A 11 -20.69 43.48 1.60
N LEU A 12 -21.60 42.54 1.82
CA LEU A 12 -21.31 41.12 1.77
C LEU A 12 -20.96 40.79 0.32
N ARG A 13 -19.67 40.90 -0.01
CA ARG A 13 -19.12 40.30 -1.24
C ARG A 13 -19.11 38.80 -1.02
N PHE A 14 -20.17 38.13 -1.46
CA PHE A 14 -20.19 36.68 -1.53
C PHE A 14 -19.21 36.23 -2.61
N SER A 15 -18.05 35.74 -2.19
CA SER A 15 -17.11 35.02 -3.06
C SER A 15 -17.78 33.73 -3.53
N THR A 16 -17.90 33.52 -4.85
CA THR A 16 -18.71 32.48 -5.49
C THR A 16 -18.25 31.03 -5.26
N TYR A 17 -17.21 30.75 -4.47
CA TYR A 17 -16.68 29.37 -4.34
C TYR A 17 -16.28 28.92 -2.93
N SER A 18 -16.82 29.50 -1.86
CA SER A 18 -16.55 28.99 -0.51
C SER A 18 -17.80 28.88 0.37
N THR A 19 -18.87 28.26 -0.14
CA THR A 19 -20.04 27.88 0.65
C THR A 19 -20.54 26.48 0.32
N THR A 20 -19.65 25.52 0.07
CA THR A 20 -19.99 24.10 0.03
C THR A 20 -19.26 23.35 1.14
N ALA A 21 -19.64 23.67 2.37
CA ALA A 21 -19.56 22.69 3.45
C ALA A 21 -20.97 22.53 4.06
N PRO A 22 -21.85 21.71 3.46
CA PRO A 22 -23.06 21.29 4.14
C PRO A 22 -22.76 20.04 4.98
N SER A 23 -23.06 20.16 6.26
CA SER A 23 -23.27 19.10 7.24
C SER A 23 -23.82 17.78 6.64
N LEU A 24 -23.35 16.65 7.20
CA LEU A 24 -23.66 15.24 6.87
C LEU A 24 -25.15 14.84 7.02
N ALA A 25 -26.07 15.51 6.34
CA ALA A 25 -27.43 15.03 6.13
C ALA A 25 -27.84 15.30 4.68
N PRO A 26 -27.91 14.27 3.81
CA PRO A 26 -28.35 14.45 2.43
C PRO A 26 -29.88 14.59 2.45
N THR A 27 -30.39 15.78 2.72
CA THR A 27 -31.81 16.09 2.46
C THR A 27 -31.96 16.36 0.97
N MET A 28 -31.97 15.28 0.18
CA MET A 28 -32.16 15.32 -1.26
C MET A 28 -33.62 15.70 -1.55
N ARG A 29 -33.89 16.99 -1.79
CA ARG A 29 -35.07 17.39 -2.59
C ARG A 29 -34.76 17.05 -4.04
N THR A 30 -35.02 15.82 -4.42
CA THR A 30 -34.76 15.34 -5.78
C THR A 30 -35.78 15.95 -6.74
N THR A 31 -35.30 16.76 -7.68
CA THR A 31 -36.02 17.02 -8.92
C THR A 31 -35.74 15.85 -9.88
N ASP A 32 -36.62 15.61 -10.86
CA ASP A 32 -36.47 14.51 -11.83
C ASP A 32 -35.11 14.57 -12.58
N SER A 33 -34.57 15.77 -12.77
CA SER A 33 -33.23 16.03 -13.33
C SER A 33 -32.09 15.43 -12.49
N ALA A 34 -32.17 15.54 -11.16
CA ALA A 34 -31.13 15.01 -10.28
C ALA A 34 -31.04 13.48 -10.35
N HIS A 35 -32.17 12.79 -10.54
CA HIS A 35 -32.19 11.34 -10.76
C HIS A 35 -31.64 10.94 -12.12
N ALA A 36 -31.90 11.73 -13.16
CA ALA A 36 -31.34 11.50 -14.49
C ALA A 36 -29.81 11.62 -14.49
N GLU A 37 -29.26 12.63 -13.80
CA GLU A 37 -27.82 12.82 -13.65
C GLU A 37 -27.15 11.65 -12.91
N ILE A 38 -27.75 11.16 -11.81
CA ILE A 38 -27.23 10.00 -11.07
C ILE A 38 -27.17 8.75 -11.97
N ARG A 39 -28.20 8.50 -12.77
CA ARG A 39 -28.22 7.36 -13.71
C ARG A 39 -27.17 7.48 -14.81
N VAL A 40 -26.93 8.70 -15.31
CA VAL A 40 -25.87 8.94 -16.31
C VAL A 40 -24.49 8.64 -15.69
N ILE A 41 -24.25 9.11 -14.46
CA ILE A 41 -23.01 8.84 -13.74
C ILE A 41 -22.83 7.35 -13.47
N GLU A 42 -23.87 6.66 -13.00
CA GLU A 42 -23.87 5.21 -12.76
C GLU A 42 -23.53 4.43 -14.05
N SER A 43 -24.16 4.79 -15.17
CA SER A 43 -23.88 4.17 -16.47
C SER A 43 -22.47 4.46 -16.98
N GLY A 44 -21.94 5.66 -16.71
CA GLY A 44 -20.57 6.05 -17.04
C GLY A 44 -19.56 5.22 -16.26
N LEU A 45 -19.78 5.09 -14.95
CA LEU A 45 -18.91 4.34 -14.06
C LEU A 45 -18.90 2.84 -14.42
N ALA A 46 -20.06 2.26 -14.72
CA ALA A 46 -20.17 0.86 -15.14
C ALA A 46 -19.41 0.58 -16.46
N ARG A 47 -19.34 1.55 -17.38
CA ARG A 47 -18.53 1.44 -18.62
C ARG A 47 -17.03 1.61 -18.38
N MET A 48 -16.66 2.40 -17.36
CA MET A 48 -15.27 2.58 -16.96
C MET A 48 -14.71 1.39 -16.15
N GLU A 49 -15.57 0.51 -15.64
CA GLU A 49 -15.16 -0.68 -14.90
C GLU A 49 -14.36 -1.64 -15.81
N ASN A 50 -13.06 -1.75 -15.54
CA ASN A 50 -12.21 -2.72 -16.22
C ASN A 50 -12.25 -4.09 -15.53
N LYS A 51 -13.19 -4.94 -15.98
CA LYS A 51 -13.40 -6.29 -15.43
C LYS A 51 -12.18 -7.21 -15.58
N ALA A 52 -11.24 -6.92 -16.48
CA ALA A 52 -10.02 -7.70 -16.62
C ALA A 52 -9.06 -7.46 -15.44
N LEU A 53 -8.94 -6.21 -14.97
CA LEU A 53 -8.12 -5.86 -13.81
C LEU A 53 -8.67 -6.45 -12.52
N SER A 54 -10.00 -6.51 -12.38
CA SER A 54 -10.67 -7.16 -11.24
C SER A 54 -10.35 -8.66 -11.17
N LYS A 55 -10.17 -9.32 -12.31
CA LYS A 55 -9.78 -10.74 -12.38
C LYS A 55 -8.28 -10.97 -12.16
N GLN A 56 -7.45 -9.98 -12.45
CA GLN A 56 -5.99 -10.09 -12.29
C GLN A 56 -5.55 -10.05 -10.82
N ARG A 57 -6.28 -9.32 -9.97
CA ARG A 57 -5.98 -9.23 -8.53
C ARG A 57 -6.60 -10.42 -7.81
N VAL A 58 -5.81 -11.47 -7.62
CA VAL A 58 -6.21 -12.62 -6.79
C VAL A 58 -6.15 -12.20 -5.32
N VAL A 59 -7.30 -12.03 -4.69
CA VAL A 59 -7.40 -11.96 -3.22
C VAL A 59 -7.48 -13.40 -2.73
N LEU A 60 -6.42 -13.83 -2.04
CA LEU A 60 -6.37 -15.18 -1.48
C LEU A 60 -7.30 -15.29 -0.27
N SER A 61 -7.92 -16.45 -0.10
CA SER A 61 -8.57 -16.77 1.17
C SER A 61 -7.54 -16.87 2.29
N GLU A 62 -7.99 -16.70 3.54
CA GLU A 62 -7.12 -16.81 4.72
C GLU A 62 -6.40 -18.16 4.76
N GLU A 63 -7.12 -19.25 4.47
CA GLU A 63 -6.56 -20.61 4.39
C GLU A 63 -5.43 -20.72 3.36
N LYS A 64 -5.62 -20.18 2.14
CA LYS A 64 -4.59 -20.19 1.10
C LYS A 64 -3.35 -19.39 1.52
N THR A 65 -3.57 -18.26 2.19
CA THR A 65 -2.49 -17.41 2.71
C THR A 65 -1.70 -18.13 3.81
N ALA A 66 -2.38 -18.82 4.72
CA ALA A 66 -1.75 -19.62 5.77
C ALA A 66 -0.92 -20.78 5.19
N ASN A 67 -1.45 -21.48 4.18
CA ASN A 67 -0.75 -22.57 3.50
C ASN A 67 0.54 -22.08 2.81
N LEU A 68 0.47 -20.96 2.07
CA LEU A 68 1.65 -20.36 1.46
C LEU A 68 2.68 -19.92 2.50
N SER A 69 2.22 -19.36 3.63
CA SER A 69 3.10 -18.94 4.73
C SER A 69 3.83 -20.13 5.36
N LYS A 70 3.13 -21.27 5.55
CA LYS A 70 3.72 -22.51 6.05
C LYS A 70 4.77 -23.08 5.09
N LEU A 71 4.46 -23.13 3.79
CA LEU A 71 5.41 -23.57 2.76
C LEU A 71 6.66 -22.67 2.72
N ALA A 72 6.48 -21.36 2.76
CA ALA A 72 7.59 -20.41 2.78
C ALA A 72 8.46 -20.55 4.04
N LEU A 73 7.86 -20.85 5.20
CA LEU A 73 8.59 -21.10 6.44
C LEU A 73 9.41 -22.39 6.35
N GLY A 74 8.82 -23.49 5.86
CA GLY A 74 9.53 -24.75 5.63
C GLY A 74 10.75 -24.56 4.74
N ALA A 75 10.56 -23.92 3.57
CA ALA A 75 11.67 -23.66 2.64
C ALA A 75 12.77 -22.76 3.25
N LYS A 76 12.41 -21.80 4.10
CA LYS A 76 13.39 -20.97 4.83
C LYS A 76 14.16 -21.79 5.86
N LEU A 77 13.50 -22.71 6.55
CA LEU A 77 14.12 -23.61 7.51
C LEU A 77 15.09 -24.55 6.80
N ASP A 78 14.68 -25.18 5.71
CA ASP A 78 15.54 -26.07 4.91
C ASP A 78 16.77 -25.32 4.41
N ARG A 79 16.60 -24.14 3.84
CA ARG A 79 17.72 -23.29 3.40
C ARG A 79 18.66 -22.90 4.54
N ALA A 80 18.12 -22.63 5.72
CA ALA A 80 18.91 -22.29 6.90
C ALA A 80 19.70 -23.51 7.40
N LEU A 81 19.07 -24.69 7.40
CA LEU A 81 19.72 -25.95 7.73
C LEU A 81 20.82 -26.27 6.73
N ASP A 82 20.57 -26.19 5.42
CA ASP A 82 21.59 -26.43 4.39
C ASP A 82 22.84 -25.58 4.64
N ARG A 83 22.67 -24.28 4.87
CA ARG A 83 23.78 -23.37 5.19
C ARG A 83 24.51 -23.75 6.47
N ARG A 84 23.78 -24.24 7.47
CA ARG A 84 24.36 -24.65 8.75
C ARG A 84 25.11 -25.97 8.61
N MET A 85 24.55 -26.94 7.89
CA MET A 85 25.13 -28.26 7.67
C MET A 85 26.31 -28.22 6.69
N THR A 86 26.38 -27.19 5.83
CA THR A 86 27.53 -26.99 4.95
C THR A 86 28.78 -26.67 5.79
N SER A 87 29.84 -27.47 5.64
CA SER A 87 31.14 -27.30 6.34
C SER A 87 31.13 -27.55 7.87
N GLN A 88 30.06 -28.13 8.42
CA GLN A 88 30.05 -28.60 9.81
C GLN A 88 30.73 -29.96 9.98
N ASP A 89 30.68 -30.80 8.94
CA ASP A 89 31.31 -32.10 8.99
C ASP A 89 32.82 -31.94 9.15
N ALA A 90 33.39 -32.71 10.08
CA ALA A 90 34.82 -32.69 10.34
C ALA A 90 35.56 -33.31 9.14
N GLU A 91 36.08 -32.45 8.26
CA GLU A 91 36.97 -32.88 7.17
C GLU A 91 38.42 -32.92 7.68
N MET A 92 39.07 -34.08 7.59
CA MET A 92 40.50 -34.20 7.84
C MET A 92 41.26 -33.52 6.71
N ARG A 93 41.57 -32.23 6.88
CA ARG A 93 42.39 -31.47 5.92
C ARG A 93 43.88 -31.63 6.24
N PRO A 94 44.74 -31.88 5.24
CA PRO A 94 46.18 -31.89 5.46
C PRO A 94 46.60 -30.51 6.00
N ARG A 95 47.43 -30.51 7.06
CA ARG A 95 47.90 -29.28 7.69
C ARG A 95 48.68 -28.46 6.64
N LYS A 96 48.34 -27.18 6.50
CA LYS A 96 49.16 -26.26 5.70
C LYS A 96 50.53 -26.14 6.38
N PRO A 97 51.64 -26.17 5.62
CA PRO A 97 52.97 -25.97 6.19
C PRO A 97 52.98 -24.61 6.89
N SER A 98 53.33 -24.63 8.18
CA SER A 98 53.46 -23.42 8.97
C SER A 98 54.58 -22.55 8.38
N LEU A 99 54.44 -21.22 8.44
CA LEU A 99 55.49 -20.30 7.95
C LEU A 99 56.84 -20.53 8.64
N SER A 100 56.86 -21.18 9.81
CA SER A 100 58.06 -21.55 10.57
C SER A 100 58.83 -22.77 10.04
N GLU A 101 58.29 -23.53 9.09
CA GLU A 101 58.98 -24.72 8.53
C GLU A 101 59.73 -24.42 7.23
N LYS A 102 59.36 -23.35 6.49
CA LYS A 102 60.03 -22.99 5.23
C LYS A 102 61.45 -22.45 5.40
N GLU A 103 61.77 -21.88 6.56
CA GLU A 103 63.10 -21.31 6.82
C GLU A 103 64.15 -22.37 7.19
N LYS A 104 63.75 -23.64 7.42
CA LYS A 104 64.65 -24.72 7.83
C LYS A 104 65.12 -25.63 6.69
N GLU A 105 64.57 -25.50 5.49
CA GLU A 105 64.98 -26.30 4.32
C GLU A 105 65.99 -25.59 3.40
N GLU A 106 66.30 -24.31 3.65
CA GLU A 106 67.25 -23.51 2.84
C GLU A 106 68.61 -23.25 3.54
N GLN A 107 68.97 -23.99 4.60
CA GLN A 107 70.28 -23.91 5.26
C GLN A 107 71.02 -25.25 5.27
#